data_AF-A0A914C271-F1
#
_entry.id   AF-A0A914C271-F1
#
_cell.length_a   1.000
_cell.length_b   1.000
_cell.length_c   1.000
_cell.angle_alpha   90.00
_cell.angle_beta   90.00
_cell.angle_gamma   90.00
#
_symmetry.space_group_name_H-M   'P 1'
#
loop_
_entity.id
_entity.type
_entity.pdbx_description
1 polymer ?
#
loop_
_entity_poly.entity_id
_entity_poly.type
_entity_poly.pdbx_seq_one_letter_code
_entity_poly.pdbx_strand_id
1 'polypeptide(L)'
;MANRNVNLSQELRDEIYKETSYRKIDIIQLDLNSLASIKPSAPLDEKLNKLIPNPSEDIGMMDALRLYSISKLCNVLFALKVNRLEHENGINTYVLHPGVIPTTSLGRSAPILSSIFAFVSKPFTKNFEQGAATTVYCAASPFVENIDTAAQ
;
A
#
# COMPACT_ATOMS: atom_id res chain seq x y z
N MET A 1 1.21 -9.62 5.11
CA MET A 1 1.46 -8.93 3.82
C MET A 1 0.35 -9.34 2.87
N ALA A 2 -0.26 -8.40 2.14
CA ALA A 2 -1.27 -8.72 1.14
C ALA A 2 -0.58 -9.20 -0.14
N ASN A 3 -0.88 -10.41 -0.60
CA ASN A 3 -0.41 -10.93 -1.87
C ASN A 3 -1.41 -10.56 -2.98
N ARG A 4 -0.92 -10.08 -4.11
CA ARG A 4 -1.75 -9.71 -5.28
C ARG A 4 -2.04 -10.91 -6.18
N ASN A 5 -1.27 -11.99 -6.07
CA ASN A 5 -1.45 -13.22 -6.83
C ASN A 5 -2.01 -14.32 -5.92
N VAL A 6 -3.34 -14.41 -5.90
CA VAL A 6 -4.07 -15.40 -5.08
C VAL A 6 -3.78 -16.82 -5.56
N ASN A 7 -3.61 -17.04 -6.86
CA ASN A 7 -3.35 -18.36 -7.45
C ASN A 7 -1.99 -18.90 -7.00
N LEU A 8 -0.93 -18.11 -7.15
CA LEU A 8 0.41 -18.49 -6.68
C LEU A 8 0.43 -18.69 -5.15
N SER A 9 -0.35 -17.90 -4.41
CA SER A 9 -0.50 -18.09 -2.96
C SER A 9 -1.15 -19.43 -2.60
N GLN A 10 -2.11 -19.89 -3.41
CA GLN A 10 -2.76 -21.18 -3.23
C GLN A 10 -1.82 -22.33 -3.56
N GLU A 11 -1.08 -22.26 -4.67
CA GLU A 11 -0.08 -23.26 -5.05
C GLU A 11 0.99 -23.43 -3.96
N LEU A 12 1.55 -22.31 -3.48
CA LEU A 12 2.56 -22.31 -2.43
C LEU A 12 2.01 -22.83 -1.10
N ARG A 13 0.76 -22.50 -0.76
CA ARG A 13 0.07 -23.06 0.42
C ARG A 13 -0.01 -24.58 0.30
N ASP A 14 -0.42 -25.08 -0.86
CA ASP A 14 -0.62 -26.51 -1.09
C ASP A 14 0.71 -27.28 -1.06
N GLU A 15 1.82 -26.65 -1.44
CA GLU A 15 3.17 -27.18 -1.28
C GLU A 15 3.61 -27.22 0.19
N ILE A 16 3.42 -26.12 0.93
CA ILE A 16 3.75 -26.04 2.37
C ILE A 16 2.96 -27.08 3.19
N TYR A 17 1.71 -27.36 2.80
CA TYR A 17 0.88 -28.40 3.41
C TYR A 17 1.38 -29.83 3.15
N LYS A 18 2.17 -30.07 2.10
CA LYS A 18 2.81 -31.38 1.86
C LYS A 18 4.03 -31.59 2.75
N GLU A 19 4.75 -30.51 3.07
CA GLU A 19 6.02 -30.58 3.79
C GLU A 19 5.87 -30.47 5.31
N THR A 20 4.78 -29.90 5.81
CA THR A 20 4.62 -29.58 7.23
C THR A 20 3.28 -30.05 7.81
N SER A 21 3.32 -30.63 9.02
CA SER A 21 2.14 -31.19 9.71
C SER A 21 1.35 -30.14 10.53
N TYR A 22 1.75 -28.86 10.54
CA TYR A 22 1.15 -27.81 11.39
C TYR A 22 0.56 -26.61 10.62
N ARG A 23 -0.79 -26.62 10.59
CA ARG A 23 -1.86 -25.58 10.70
C ARG A 23 -2.07 -24.48 9.64
N LYS A 24 -3.30 -24.53 9.11
CA LYS A 24 -4.28 -23.48 8.76
C LYS A 24 -3.70 -22.13 8.28
N ILE A 25 -3.32 -22.11 7.01
CA ILE A 25 -3.07 -20.92 6.21
C ILE A 25 -4.42 -20.46 5.65
N ASP A 26 -5.01 -19.44 6.26
CA ASP A 26 -6.21 -18.78 5.76
C ASP A 26 -5.81 -17.71 4.73
N ILE A 27 -6.17 -17.95 3.46
CA ILE A 27 -6.01 -16.95 2.39
C ILE A 27 -7.27 -16.08 2.37
N ILE A 28 -7.16 -14.86 2.87
CA ILE A 28 -8.24 -13.88 2.85
C ILE A 28 -8.03 -12.97 1.64
N GLN A 29 -8.91 -13.07 0.67
CA GLN A 29 -8.94 -12.15 -0.47
C GLN A 29 -9.63 -10.86 -0.06
N LEU A 30 -8.87 -9.77 -0.06
CA LEU A 30 -9.42 -8.43 0.08
C LEU A 30 -9.74 -7.88 -1.31
N ASP A 31 -11.00 -7.99 -1.72
CA ASP A 31 -11.45 -7.39 -2.97
C ASP A 31 -11.65 -5.88 -2.82
N LEU A 32 -10.55 -5.15 -3.04
CA LEU A 32 -10.58 -3.69 -3.15
C LEU A 32 -11.18 -3.21 -4.49
N ASN A 33 -11.51 -4.11 -5.44
CA ASN A 33 -12.24 -3.80 -6.67
C ASN A 33 -13.76 -3.76 -6.47
N SER A 34 -14.26 -3.86 -5.23
CA SER A 34 -15.53 -3.22 -4.85
C SER A 34 -15.42 -1.67 -4.94
N LEU A 35 -14.85 -1.19 -6.05
CA LEU A 35 -14.83 0.17 -6.54
C LEU A 35 -16.19 0.45 -7.19
N ALA A 36 -17.26 0.33 -6.43
CA ALA A 36 -18.52 0.99 -6.79
C ALA A 36 -18.34 2.51 -6.98
N SER A 37 -17.17 3.07 -6.60
CA SER A 37 -16.89 4.50 -6.56
C SER A 37 -16.49 5.11 -7.92
N ILE A 38 -15.75 4.44 -8.82
CA ILE A 38 -15.29 5.06 -10.07
C ILE A 38 -15.35 4.07 -11.25
N LYS A 39 -16.22 4.35 -12.22
CA LYS A 39 -16.30 3.57 -13.46
C LYS A 39 -15.09 3.93 -14.36
N PRO A 40 -14.47 2.95 -15.06
CA PRO A 40 -13.41 3.24 -16.03
C PRO A 40 -13.84 4.24 -17.11
N SER A 41 -15.12 4.20 -17.49
CA SER A 41 -15.75 5.11 -18.46
C SER A 41 -16.12 6.48 -17.92
N ALA A 42 -15.95 6.75 -16.61
CA ALA A 42 -16.28 8.04 -16.04
C ALA A 42 -15.38 9.16 -16.63
N PRO A 43 -15.93 10.37 -16.87
CA PRO A 43 -15.16 11.54 -17.29
C PRO A 43 -14.02 11.86 -16.33
N LEU A 44 -12.97 12.50 -16.84
CA LEU A 44 -11.79 12.86 -16.03
C LEU A 44 -12.16 13.75 -14.85
N ASP A 45 -13.03 14.74 -15.04
CA ASP A 45 -13.45 15.67 -13.99
C ASP A 45 -14.20 14.95 -12.86
N GLU A 46 -15.02 13.95 -13.19
CA GLU A 46 -15.70 13.13 -12.17
C GLU A 46 -14.70 12.32 -11.34
N LYS A 47 -13.68 11.76 -11.99
CA LYS A 47 -12.59 11.02 -11.32
C LYS A 47 -11.79 11.96 -10.42
N LEU A 48 -11.45 13.14 -10.91
CA LEU A 48 -10.69 14.15 -10.17
C LEU A 48 -11.49 14.65 -8.96
N ASN A 49 -12.78 14.97 -9.12
CA ASN A 49 -13.62 15.42 -8.01
C ASN A 49 -13.79 14.36 -6.91
N LYS A 50 -13.75 13.07 -7.26
CA LYS A 50 -13.78 11.97 -6.28
C LYS A 50 -12.44 11.75 -5.57
N LEU A 51 -11.33 11.93 -6.27
CA LEU A 51 -9.97 11.77 -5.73
C LEU A 51 -9.44 13.04 -5.05
N ILE A 52 -10.01 14.20 -5.33
CA ILE A 52 -9.59 15.49 -4.79
C ILE A 52 -10.87 16.26 -4.42
N PRO A 53 -11.59 15.81 -3.37
CA PRO A 53 -12.78 16.53 -2.92
C PRO A 53 -12.35 17.90 -2.39
N ASN A 54 -13.09 18.94 -2.74
CA ASN A 54 -12.90 20.27 -2.14
C ASN A 54 -13.17 20.16 -0.63
N PRO A 55 -12.20 20.47 0.23
CA PRO A 55 -12.43 20.41 1.67
C PRO A 55 -13.47 21.46 2.08
N SER A 56 -14.38 21.10 2.97
CA SER A 56 -15.17 22.07 3.73
C SER A 56 -14.24 22.92 4.60
N GLU A 57 -14.64 24.15 4.91
CA GLU A 57 -13.85 25.06 5.77
C GLU A 57 -13.57 24.48 7.17
N ASP A 58 -14.40 23.54 7.62
CA ASP A 58 -14.18 22.74 8.83
C ASP A 58 -13.90 21.27 8.43
N ILE A 59 -12.65 20.83 8.60
CA ILE A 59 -12.20 19.46 8.30
C ILE A 59 -12.08 18.71 9.62
N GLY A 60 -13.02 17.80 9.88
CA GLY A 60 -12.96 16.92 11.05
C GLY A 60 -11.80 15.92 10.96
N MET A 61 -11.42 15.33 12.09
CA MET A 61 -10.32 14.34 12.15
C MET A 61 -10.54 13.13 11.23
N MET A 62 -11.79 12.70 11.05
CA MET A 62 -12.13 11.61 10.12
C MET A 62 -11.93 12.01 8.66
N ASP A 63 -12.26 13.25 8.31
CA ASP A 63 -12.04 13.79 6.97
C ASP A 63 -10.55 13.98 6.69
N ALA A 64 -9.76 14.42 7.68
CA ALA A 64 -8.31 14.53 7.56
C ALA A 64 -7.64 13.16 7.28
N LEU A 65 -8.05 12.10 7.99
CA LEU A 65 -7.56 10.74 7.76
C LEU A 65 -7.98 10.21 6.38
N ARG A 66 -9.21 10.53 5.95
CA ARG A 66 -9.71 10.19 4.62
C ARG A 66 -8.90 10.89 3.53
N LEU A 67 -8.70 12.20 3.62
CA LEU A 67 -7.90 12.99 2.67
C LEU A 67 -6.45 12.51 2.62
N TYR A 68 -5.85 12.20 3.77
CA TYR A 68 -4.53 11.60 3.84
C TYR A 68 -4.49 10.26 3.09
N SER A 69 -5.46 9.37 3.33
CA SER A 69 -5.56 8.08 2.66
C SER A 69 -5.70 8.23 1.15
N ILE A 70 -6.52 9.18 0.70
CA ILE A 70 -6.68 9.49 -0.73
C ILE A 70 -5.39 10.03 -1.32
N SER A 71 -4.66 10.93 -0.63
CA SER A 71 -3.36 11.43 -1.10
C SER A 71 -2.34 10.30 -1.29
N LYS A 72 -2.32 9.31 -0.39
CA LYS A 72 -1.45 8.14 -0.51
C LYS A 72 -1.89 7.20 -1.63
N LEU A 73 -3.19 7.06 -1.87
CA LEU A 73 -3.72 6.35 -3.04
C LEU A 73 -3.28 7.04 -4.35
N CYS A 74 -3.34 8.37 -4.43
CA CYS A 74 -2.87 9.12 -5.60
C CYS A 74 -1.39 8.87 -5.88
N ASN A 75 -0.53 8.82 -4.85
CA ASN A 75 0.89 8.47 -5.02
C ASN A 75 1.07 7.06 -5.59
N VAL A 76 0.27 6.09 -5.13
CA VAL A 76 0.29 4.70 -5.65
C VAL A 76 -0.10 4.69 -7.13
N LEU A 77 -1.20 5.36 -7.49
CA LEU A 77 -1.68 5.43 -8.87
C LEU A 77 -0.68 6.13 -9.80
N PHE A 78 -0.04 7.19 -9.31
CA PHE A 78 1.03 7.89 -10.03
C PHE A 78 2.21 6.95 -10.30
N ALA A 79 2.71 6.27 -9.27
CA ALA A 79 3.80 5.31 -9.42
C ALA A 79 3.46 4.16 -10.40
N LEU A 80 2.22 3.65 -10.36
CA LEU A 80 1.74 2.65 -11.33
C LEU A 80 1.73 3.20 -12.77
N LYS A 81 1.34 4.46 -12.94
CA LYS A 81 1.34 5.11 -14.26
C LYS A 81 2.76 5.33 -14.77
N VAL A 82 3.69 5.77 -13.92
CA VAL A 82 5.11 5.91 -14.27
C VAL A 82 5.69 4.55 -14.65
N ASN A 83 5.43 3.49 -13.88
CA ASN A 83 5.89 2.15 -14.23
C ASN A 83 5.41 1.73 -15.63
N ARG A 84 4.12 1.94 -15.93
CA ARG A 84 3.56 1.59 -17.26
C ARG A 84 4.17 2.38 -18.42
N LEU A 85 4.70 3.57 -18.18
CA LEU A 85 5.27 4.42 -19.22
C LEU A 85 6.78 4.23 -19.38
N GLU A 86 7.50 4.05 -18.27
CA GLU A 86 8.96 4.08 -18.27
C GLU A 86 9.61 2.70 -18.15
N HIS A 87 8.82 1.65 -17.95
CA HIS A 87 9.36 0.28 -17.90
C HIS A 87 10.01 -0.13 -19.23
N GLU A 88 9.46 0.32 -20.37
CA GLU A 88 10.10 0.12 -21.68
C GLU A 88 11.46 0.81 -21.82
N ASN A 89 11.70 1.87 -21.03
CA ASN A 89 12.97 2.58 -20.95
C ASN A 89 13.92 1.98 -19.90
N GLY A 90 13.57 0.83 -19.31
CA GLY A 90 14.36 0.16 -18.28
C GLY A 90 14.25 0.81 -16.89
N ILE A 91 13.25 1.67 -16.66
CA ILE A 91 13.03 2.33 -15.36
C ILE A 91 11.94 1.58 -14.59
N ASN A 92 12.32 0.95 -13.48
CA ASN A 92 11.38 0.27 -12.59
C ASN A 92 10.88 1.20 -11.48
N THR A 93 9.57 1.18 -11.23
CA THR A 93 8.94 2.00 -10.19
C THR A 93 8.26 1.12 -9.14
N TYR A 94 8.56 1.37 -7.87
CA TYR A 94 8.04 0.58 -6.75
C TYR A 94 7.23 1.43 -5.78
N VAL A 95 6.20 0.83 -5.19
CA VAL A 95 5.39 1.41 -4.11
C VAL A 95 5.57 0.59 -2.86
N LEU A 96 6.03 1.23 -1.78
CA LEU A 96 6.42 0.55 -0.55
C LEU A 96 5.59 1.03 0.63
N HIS A 97 5.18 0.08 1.47
CA HIS A 97 4.59 0.37 2.77
C HIS A 97 5.67 0.15 3.85
N PRO A 98 6.20 1.22 4.49
CA PRO A 98 7.33 1.10 5.40
C PRO A 98 7.00 0.35 6.71
N GLY A 99 5.72 0.08 6.97
CA GLY A 99 5.23 -0.42 8.25
C GLY A 99 4.85 0.74 9.17
N VAL A 100 4.44 0.42 10.39
CA VAL A 100 4.14 1.47 11.38
C VAL A 100 5.45 1.91 12.01
N ILE A 101 5.92 3.11 11.65
CA ILE A 101 7.09 3.74 12.26
C ILE A 101 6.56 4.85 13.19
N PRO A 102 6.38 4.56 14.50
CA PRO A 102 5.70 5.43 15.45
C PRO A 102 6.48 6.73 15.72
N THR A 103 7.75 6.79 15.32
CA THR A 103 8.62 7.96 15.45
C THR A 103 8.50 8.95 14.28
N THR A 104 7.67 8.67 13.28
CA THR A 104 7.39 9.65 12.22
C THR A 104 6.49 10.76 12.75
N SER A 105 6.84 12.02 12.47
CA SER A 105 6.14 13.23 12.95
C SER A 105 4.73 13.44 12.37
N LEU A 106 4.12 12.39 11.81
CA LEU A 106 2.78 12.39 11.23
C LEU A 106 1.68 12.74 12.25
N GLY A 107 1.93 12.53 13.55
CA GLY A 107 1.01 12.83 14.64
C GLY A 107 1.31 14.11 15.44
N ARG A 108 2.23 14.97 14.98
CA ARG A 108 2.69 16.15 15.76
C ARG A 108 1.54 17.11 16.14
N SER A 109 0.48 17.15 15.32
CA SER A 109 -0.70 18.00 15.54
C SER A 109 -1.79 17.34 16.41
N ALA A 110 -1.66 16.06 16.79
CA ALA A 110 -2.65 15.30 17.56
C ALA A 110 -1.96 14.40 18.63
N PRO A 111 -1.38 15.00 19.69
CA PRO A 111 -0.46 14.31 20.63
C PRO A 111 -1.10 13.16 21.42
N ILE A 112 -2.39 13.26 21.76
CA ILE A 112 -3.12 12.21 22.49
C ILE A 112 -3.32 10.97 21.59
N LEU A 113 -3.71 11.18 20.34
CA LEU A 113 -3.94 10.10 19.39
C LEU A 113 -2.61 9.44 18.95
N SER A 114 -1.56 10.26 18.78
CA SER A 114 -0.19 9.79 18.56
C SER A 114 0.28 8.86 19.68
N SER A 115 -0.04 9.18 20.94
CA SER A 115 0.35 8.37 22.11
C SER A 115 -0.39 7.03 22.16
N ILE A 116 -1.70 7.02 21.87
CA ILE A 116 -2.52 5.79 21.78
C ILE A 116 -2.05 4.92 20.61
N PHE A 117 -1.82 5.52 19.45
CA PHE A 117 -1.34 4.80 18.26
C PHE A 117 0.08 4.25 18.47
N ALA A 118 0.97 4.98 19.13
CA ALA A 118 2.31 4.51 19.49
C ALA A 118 2.26 3.34 20.49
N PHE A 119 1.32 3.36 21.43
CA PHE A 119 1.12 2.28 22.40
C PHE A 119 0.53 1.01 21.76
N VAL A 120 -0.46 1.15 20.88
CA VAL A 120 -1.11 0.02 20.17
C VAL A 120 -0.21 -0.56 19.08
N SER A 121 0.60 0.28 18.43
CA SER A 121 1.47 -0.18 17.34
C SER A 121 2.75 -0.86 17.81
N LYS A 122 3.13 -0.78 19.10
CA LYS A 122 4.37 -1.36 19.68
C LYS A 122 4.78 -2.74 19.15
N PRO A 123 3.91 -3.77 19.08
CA PRO A 123 4.29 -5.08 18.54
C PRO A 123 4.55 -5.11 17.02
N PHE A 124 4.16 -4.07 16.28
CA PHE A 124 4.35 -3.90 14.83
C PHE A 124 5.31 -2.75 14.49
N THR A 125 6.04 -2.22 15.47
CA THR A 125 6.99 -1.13 15.27
C THR A 125 8.28 -1.65 14.67
N LYS A 126 8.67 -1.07 13.53
CA LYS A 126 9.99 -1.29 12.93
C LYS A 126 10.94 -0.17 13.34
N ASN A 127 12.23 -0.48 13.47
CA ASN A 127 13.26 0.55 13.55
C ASN A 127 13.51 1.18 12.16
N PHE A 128 14.29 2.26 12.10
CA PHE A 128 14.53 2.98 10.85
C PHE A 128 15.21 2.11 9.80
N GLU A 129 16.14 1.25 10.23
CA GLU A 129 16.89 0.33 9.39
C GLU A 129 15.96 -0.69 8.73
N GLN A 130 15.06 -1.30 9.51
CA GLN A 130 14.03 -2.22 9.01
C GLN A 130 12.99 -1.54 8.13
N GLY A 131 12.71 -0.25 8.37
CA GLY A 131 11.85 0.57 7.51
C GLY A 131 12.49 0.91 6.16
N ALA A 132 13.80 1.17 6.16
CA ALA A 132 14.58 1.50 4.97
C ALA A 132 15.01 0.27 4.16
N ALA A 133 15.11 -0.91 4.80
CA ALA A 133 15.60 -2.13 4.17
C ALA A 133 14.87 -2.47 2.86
N THR A 134 13.54 -2.34 2.82
CA THR A 134 12.77 -2.63 1.60
C THR A 134 13.03 -1.61 0.49
N THR A 135 13.24 -0.33 0.83
CA THR A 135 13.62 0.70 -0.15
C THR A 135 14.98 0.41 -0.75
N VAL A 136 15.96 0.07 0.08
CA VAL A 136 17.32 -0.29 -0.39
C VAL A 136 17.27 -1.56 -1.25
N TYR A 137 16.49 -2.56 -0.82
CA TYR A 137 16.29 -3.78 -1.59
C TYR A 137 15.70 -3.50 -2.97
N CYS A 138 14.64 -2.67 -3.07
CA CYS A 138 14.05 -2.30 -4.35
C CYS A 138 14.98 -1.45 -5.23
N ALA A 139 15.89 -0.68 -4.64
CA ALA A 139 16.81 0.17 -5.39
C ALA A 139 18.05 -0.57 -5.91
N ALA A 140 18.51 -1.61 -5.22
CA ALA A 140 19.83 -2.21 -5.47
C ALA A 140 19.80 -3.72 -5.81
N SER A 141 18.68 -4.41 -5.59
CA SER A 141 18.61 -5.85 -5.80
C SER A 141 18.31 -6.20 -7.26
N PRO A 142 19.16 -7.01 -7.94
CA PRO A 142 18.86 -7.47 -9.30
C PRO A 142 17.63 -8.39 -9.33
N PHE A 143 17.24 -8.97 -8.19
CA PHE A 143 16.06 -9.84 -8.09
C PHE A 143 14.73 -9.11 -8.30
N VAL A 144 14.71 -7.76 -8.23
CA VAL A 144 13.48 -6.98 -8.42
C VAL A 144 13.36 -6.35 -9.80
N GLU A 145 14.39 -6.43 -10.65
CA GLU A 145 14.47 -5.71 -11.93
C GLU A 145 13.37 -6.09 -12.93
N ASN A 146 12.83 -7.30 -12.82
CA ASN A 146 11.82 -7.84 -13.76
C ASN A 146 10.54 -8.29 -13.06
N ILE A 147 10.25 -7.77 -11.87
CA ILE A 147 8.99 -8.09 -11.17
C ILE A 147 7.87 -7.22 -11.74
N ASP A 148 7.30 -7.69 -12.84
CA ASP A 148 6.17 -7.06 -13.50
C ASP A 148 4.87 -7.35 -12.74
N THR A 149 4.37 -6.36 -11.99
CA THR A 149 3.05 -6.42 -11.35
C THR A 149 1.97 -5.68 -12.13
N ALA A 150 2.31 -5.16 -13.32
CA ALA A 150 1.40 -4.36 -14.15
C ALA A 150 0.65 -5.16 -15.24
N ALA A 151 0.98 -6.45 -15.45
CA ALA A 151 0.51 -7.24 -16.60
C ALA A 151 -0.23 -8.56 -16.23
N GLN A 152 -0.78 -8.70 -15.03
CA GLN A 152 -1.71 -9.79 -14.68
C GLN A 152 -3.00 -9.26 -14.05
#